data_AF-A0A0C2GR35-F1
#
_entry.id   AF-A0A0C2GR35-F1
#
_cell.length_a   1.000
_cell.length_b   1.000
_cell.length_c   1.000
_cell.angle_alpha   90.00
_cell.angle_beta   90.00
_cell.angle_gamma   90.00
#
_symmetry.space_group_name_H-M   'P 1'
#
loop_
_entity.id
_entity.type
_entity.pdbx_description
1 polymer ?
#
loop_
_entity_poly.entity_id
_entity_poly.type
_entity_poly.pdbx_seq_one_letter_code
_entity_poly.pdbx_strand_id
1 'polypeptide(L)'
;LKDGTTAAKYFNVDPVYLKHEHQAVASDYRQNQQAALFAKLINDDQIFELFVPQHLGLSTNEENEALCTAINEDRRIHLVPSKVHGTFFLRLSICSQLTTDDDVRFAYETCRDVLKHLTTNS
;
A
#
# COMPACT_ATOMS: atom_id res chain seq x y z
N LEU A 1 28.05 -9.64 4.20
CA LEU A 1 27.67 -8.21 4.36
C LEU A 1 27.69 -7.60 2.96
N LYS A 2 26.52 -7.47 2.32
CA LYS A 2 26.41 -6.90 0.96
C LYS A 2 25.70 -5.56 1.09
N ASP A 3 26.40 -4.54 0.62
CA ASP A 3 26.11 -3.11 0.72
C ASP A 3 24.77 -2.69 0.09
N GLY A 4 24.09 -1.76 0.78
CA GLY A 4 22.78 -1.19 0.42
C GLY A 4 22.79 -0.18 -0.73
N THR A 5 23.89 -0.07 -1.48
CA THR A 5 24.06 0.93 -2.55
C THR A 5 23.31 0.59 -3.84
N THR A 6 22.67 -0.58 -3.93
CA THR A 6 22.01 -1.03 -5.18
C THR A 6 20.56 -0.55 -5.30
N ALA A 7 19.94 -0.03 -4.24
CA ALA A 7 18.54 0.43 -4.27
C ALA A 7 18.36 1.81 -4.94
N ALA A 8 19.42 2.60 -5.08
CA ALA A 8 19.35 3.96 -5.61
C ALA A 8 19.19 4.04 -7.15
N LYS A 9 19.25 2.91 -7.87
CA LYS A 9 19.08 2.89 -9.34
C LYS A 9 17.63 2.85 -9.82
N TYR A 10 16.67 2.57 -8.94
CA TYR A 10 15.26 2.36 -9.32
C TYR A 10 14.35 3.56 -9.07
N PHE A 11 14.86 4.57 -8.38
CA PHE A 11 14.08 5.74 -8.02
C PHE A 11 14.79 6.98 -8.53
N ASN A 12 14.31 7.50 -9.65
CA ASN A 12 14.61 8.85 -10.13
C ASN A 12 13.90 9.85 -9.20
N VAL A 13 14.35 9.93 -7.96
CA VAL A 13 13.86 10.85 -6.95
C VAL A 13 14.80 12.03 -6.93
N ASP A 14 14.24 13.20 -7.23
CA ASP A 14 14.97 14.45 -7.27
C ASP A 14 15.67 14.70 -5.91
N PRO A 15 17.00 14.98 -5.88
CA PRO A 15 17.77 15.13 -4.63
C PRO A 15 17.27 16.22 -3.67
N VAL A 16 16.35 17.07 -4.12
CA VAL A 16 15.68 18.09 -3.31
C VAL A 16 14.86 17.50 -2.17
N TYR A 17 14.29 16.30 -2.32
CA TYR A 17 13.47 15.68 -1.26
C TYR A 17 14.28 15.10 -0.10
N LEU A 18 15.61 15.03 -0.22
CA LEU A 18 16.52 14.56 0.82
C LEU A 18 17.03 15.67 1.75
N LYS A 19 16.64 16.93 1.51
CA LYS A 19 17.11 18.08 2.33
C LYS A 19 15.96 18.87 2.93
N HIS A 20 15.32 18.32 3.96
CA HIS A 20 14.70 19.17 4.98
C HIS A 20 14.98 18.58 6.37
N GLU A 21 15.97 19.17 7.03
CA GLU A 21 16.26 19.00 8.45
C GLU A 21 15.07 19.53 9.29
N HIS A 22 14.71 18.78 10.34
CA HIS A 22 13.82 19.17 11.46
C HIS A 22 12.29 19.05 11.31
N GLN A 23 11.76 17.86 10.99
CA GLN A 23 10.41 17.47 11.42
C GLN A 23 10.22 15.97 11.72
N ALA A 24 11.30 15.23 12.02
CA ALA A 24 11.25 13.80 12.28
C ALA A 24 11.48 13.52 13.78
N VAL A 25 10.44 13.07 14.51
CA VAL A 25 10.69 12.12 15.61
C VAL A 25 9.46 11.32 16.10
N ALA A 26 8.22 11.78 15.95
CA ALA A 26 7.05 11.07 16.53
C ALA A 26 5.93 10.70 15.54
N SER A 27 5.75 11.45 14.45
CA SER A 27 4.76 11.15 13.41
C SER A 27 5.16 9.94 12.58
N ASP A 28 6.42 9.89 12.17
CA ASP A 28 6.95 8.87 11.26
C ASP A 28 6.93 7.50 11.92
N TYR A 29 7.19 7.42 13.23
CA TYR A 29 7.17 6.15 13.95
C TYR A 29 5.77 5.53 14.00
N ARG A 30 4.73 6.35 14.23
CA ARG A 30 3.33 5.86 14.27
C ARG A 30 2.86 5.41 12.89
N GLN A 31 3.06 6.24 11.87
CA GLN A 31 2.70 5.91 10.49
C GLN A 31 3.39 4.62 10.01
N ASN A 32 4.64 4.40 10.42
CA ASN A 32 5.35 3.15 10.17
C ASN A 32 4.74 1.94 10.89
N GLN A 33 4.22 2.11 12.12
CA GLN A 33 3.52 1.03 12.84
C GLN A 33 2.22 0.64 12.14
N GLN A 34 1.42 1.61 11.70
CA GLN A 34 0.17 1.33 10.99
C GLN A 34 0.43 0.68 9.62
N ALA A 35 1.46 1.13 8.90
CA ALA A 35 1.86 0.51 7.64
C ALA A 35 2.36 -0.93 7.87
N ALA A 36 3.10 -1.17 8.96
CA ALA A 36 3.55 -2.51 9.35
C ALA A 36 2.38 -3.42 9.75
N LEU A 37 1.36 -2.88 10.44
CA LEU A 37 0.13 -3.62 10.75
C LEU A 37 -0.59 -4.05 9.47
N PHE A 38 -0.78 -3.13 8.52
CA PHE A 38 -1.41 -3.47 7.25
C PHE A 38 -0.60 -4.53 6.48
N ALA A 39 0.72 -4.38 6.41
CA ALA A 39 1.59 -5.37 5.76
C ALA A 39 1.48 -6.76 6.41
N LYS A 40 1.37 -6.83 7.75
CA LYS A 40 1.13 -8.09 8.47
C LYS A 40 -0.21 -8.70 8.10
N LEU A 41 -1.29 -7.92 8.08
CA LEU A 41 -2.63 -8.40 7.70
C LEU A 41 -2.63 -8.99 6.28
N ILE A 42 -1.94 -8.35 5.34
CA ILE A 42 -1.78 -8.86 3.97
C ILE A 42 -0.96 -10.14 3.94
N ASN A 43 0.18 -10.18 4.65
CA ASN A 43 1.04 -11.36 4.68
C ASN A 43 0.35 -12.59 5.31
N ASP A 44 -0.58 -12.38 6.24
CA ASP A 44 -1.36 -13.43 6.89
C ASP A 44 -2.62 -13.83 6.07
N ASP A 45 -2.97 -13.07 5.03
CA ASP A 45 -4.10 -13.34 4.14
C ASP A 45 -3.67 -14.24 2.96
N GLN A 46 -4.55 -15.16 2.52
CA GLN A 46 -4.25 -16.11 1.45
C GLN A 46 -4.61 -15.61 0.05
N ILE A 47 -5.31 -14.48 -0.04
CA ILE A 47 -5.86 -13.91 -1.27
C ILE A 47 -4.99 -12.75 -1.73
N PHE A 48 -4.57 -11.89 -0.80
CA PHE A 48 -3.67 -10.77 -1.10
C PHE A 48 -2.20 -11.16 -0.96
N GLU A 49 -1.32 -10.49 -1.70
CA GLU A 49 0.12 -10.68 -1.57
C GLU A 49 0.87 -9.34 -1.45
N LEU A 50 2.04 -9.36 -0.80
CA LEU A 50 2.96 -8.22 -0.84
C LEU A 50 3.77 -8.29 -2.14
N PHE A 51 3.49 -7.37 -3.06
CA PHE A 51 4.17 -7.26 -4.35
C PHE A 51 5.68 -7.01 -4.20
N VAL A 52 6.07 -6.23 -3.18
CA VAL A 52 7.44 -6.09 -2.66
C VAL A 52 7.35 -5.87 -1.15
N PRO A 53 8.43 -5.98 -0.36
CA PRO A 53 8.39 -5.59 1.05
C PRO A 53 7.84 -4.16 1.16
N GLN A 54 6.64 -4.05 1.75
CA GLN A 54 5.86 -2.82 1.91
C GLN A 54 5.20 -2.21 0.65
N HIS A 55 4.78 -3.00 -0.34
CA HIS A 55 3.75 -2.62 -1.33
C HIS A 55 2.80 -3.80 -1.61
N LEU A 56 1.50 -3.54 -1.82
CA LEU A 56 0.43 -4.55 -1.95
C LEU A 56 0.16 -4.87 -3.43
N GLY A 57 -0.06 -6.14 -3.78
CA GLY A 57 -0.57 -6.57 -5.09
C GLY A 57 -1.53 -7.76 -4.98
N LEU A 58 -2.34 -7.98 -6.01
CA LEU A 58 -3.16 -9.19 -6.24
C LEU A 58 -2.63 -9.93 -7.50
N SER A 59 -3.16 -11.12 -7.76
CA SER A 59 -2.88 -12.02 -8.90
C SER A 59 -2.62 -11.34 -10.25
N THR A 60 -3.66 -10.93 -10.99
CA THR A 60 -3.52 -10.42 -12.36
C THR A 60 -3.68 -8.91 -12.44
N ASN A 61 -3.20 -8.29 -13.53
CA ASN A 61 -3.28 -6.85 -13.69
C ASN A 61 -4.71 -6.36 -13.79
N GLU A 62 -5.51 -7.06 -14.58
CA GLU A 62 -6.90 -6.72 -14.86
C GLU A 62 -7.70 -6.73 -13.55
N GLU A 63 -7.49 -7.74 -12.70
CA GLU A 63 -8.14 -7.84 -11.39
C GLU A 63 -7.71 -6.72 -10.44
N ASN A 64 -6.41 -6.39 -10.40
CA ASN A 64 -5.94 -5.28 -9.58
C ASN A 64 -6.44 -3.92 -10.07
N GLU A 65 -6.49 -3.69 -11.38
CA GLU A 65 -6.99 -2.45 -11.99
C GLU A 65 -8.48 -2.25 -11.66
N ALA A 66 -9.28 -3.32 -11.77
CA ALA A 66 -10.68 -3.32 -11.38
C ALA A 66 -10.87 -3.07 -9.88
N LEU A 67 -10.09 -3.75 -9.03
CA LEU A 67 -10.16 -3.58 -7.57
C LEU A 67 -9.78 -2.16 -7.14
N CYS A 68 -8.71 -1.58 -7.70
CA CYS A 68 -8.31 -0.22 -7.39
C CYS A 68 -9.41 0.79 -7.73
N THR A 69 -10.05 0.61 -8.88
CA THR A 69 -11.13 1.47 -9.34
C THR A 69 -12.32 1.36 -8.40
N ALA A 70 -12.76 0.14 -8.10
CA ALA A 70 -13.90 -0.09 -7.21
C ALA A 70 -13.69 0.44 -5.79
N ILE A 71 -12.49 0.27 -5.21
CA ILE A 71 -12.16 0.80 -3.89
C ILE A 71 -12.23 2.34 -3.88
N ASN A 72 -11.66 2.99 -4.89
CA ASN A 72 -11.67 4.44 -5.00
C ASN A 72 -13.09 4.99 -5.24
N GLU A 73 -13.94 4.27 -5.97
CA GLU A 73 -15.35 4.61 -6.19
C GLU A 73 -16.22 4.39 -4.95
N ASP A 74 -15.91 3.39 -4.12
CA ASP A 74 -16.57 3.09 -2.85
C ASP A 74 -16.32 4.18 -1.78
N ARG A 75 -15.24 4.96 -1.91
CA ARG A 75 -14.90 6.17 -1.11
C ARG A 75 -14.66 5.94 0.38
N ARG A 76 -14.69 4.71 0.89
CA ARG A 76 -14.28 4.42 2.27
C ARG A 76 -12.79 4.58 2.49
N ILE A 77 -11.97 4.26 1.48
CA ILE A 77 -10.51 4.43 1.48
C ILE A 77 -10.02 4.87 0.08
N HIS A 78 -8.79 5.39 0.01
CA HIS A 78 -8.15 5.76 -1.25
C HIS A 78 -6.86 4.97 -1.45
N LEU A 79 -6.73 4.32 -2.62
CA LEU A 79 -5.53 3.62 -3.04
C LEU A 79 -4.95 4.26 -4.30
N VAL A 80 -3.63 4.33 -4.35
CA VAL A 80 -2.92 4.85 -5.52
C VAL A 80 -2.54 3.67 -6.43
N PRO A 81 -3.03 3.64 -7.68
CA PRO A 81 -2.66 2.59 -8.64
C PRO A 81 -1.20 2.74 -9.07
N SER A 82 -0.52 1.64 -9.38
CA SER A 82 0.84 1.65 -9.93
C SER A 82 1.12 0.43 -10.80
N LYS A 83 1.98 0.60 -11.82
CA LYS A 83 2.35 -0.45 -12.76
C LYS A 83 3.85 -0.44 -13.01
N VAL A 84 4.52 -1.56 -12.77
CA VAL A 84 5.95 -1.74 -13.00
C VAL A 84 6.18 -3.05 -13.74
N HIS A 85 6.94 -3.01 -14.84
CA HIS A 85 7.22 -4.19 -15.69
C HIS A 85 5.98 -4.98 -16.13
N GLY A 86 4.85 -4.30 -16.30
CA GLY A 86 3.61 -4.95 -16.68
C GLY A 86 2.92 -5.69 -15.54
N THR A 87 3.32 -5.48 -14.28
CA THR A 87 2.53 -5.89 -13.11
C THR A 87 1.89 -4.66 -12.46
N PHE A 88 0.58 -4.70 -12.25
CA PHE A 88 -0.20 -3.68 -11.59
C PHE A 88 -0.38 -4.03 -10.12
N PHE A 89 -0.25 -3.04 -9.25
CA PHE A 89 -0.30 -3.22 -7.81
C PHE A 89 -0.87 -1.98 -7.13
N LEU A 90 -1.31 -2.16 -5.88
CA LEU A 90 -2.01 -1.15 -5.09
C LEU A 90 -1.07 -0.56 -4.04
N ARG A 91 -1.13 0.75 -3.85
CA ARG A 91 -0.39 1.43 -2.77
C ARG A 91 -1.34 2.02 -1.75
N LEU A 92 -1.17 1.59 -0.50
CA LEU A 92 -1.78 2.22 0.67
C LEU A 92 -0.79 3.25 1.24
N SER A 93 -1.21 4.51 1.32
CA SER A 93 -0.43 5.59 1.92
C SER A 93 -1.09 6.06 3.21
N ILE A 94 -0.39 5.95 4.34
CA ILE A 94 -0.88 6.42 5.64
C ILE A 94 -0.36 7.83 5.89
N CYS A 95 -1.21 8.82 5.58
CA CYS A 95 -0.80 10.23 5.59
C CYS A 95 -1.22 10.99 6.86
N SER A 96 -2.21 10.49 7.61
CA SER A 96 -2.74 11.16 8.79
C SER A 96 -2.07 10.67 10.07
N GLN A 97 -1.77 11.59 11.00
CA GLN A 97 -1.31 11.24 12.34
C GLN A 97 -2.45 10.74 13.26
N LEU A 98 -3.69 10.89 12.81
CA LEU A 98 -4.89 10.43 13.51
C LEU A 98 -5.28 9.00 13.11
N THR A 99 -4.62 8.42 12.10
CA THR A 99 -4.87 7.03 11.71
C THR A 99 -4.57 6.11 12.88
N THR A 100 -5.55 5.32 13.26
CA THR A 100 -5.51 4.31 14.31
C THR A 100 -5.37 2.91 13.71
N ASP A 101 -5.05 1.92 14.54
CA ASP A 101 -5.03 0.52 14.11
C ASP A 101 -6.40 0.04 13.61
N ASP A 102 -7.49 0.58 14.15
CA ASP A 102 -8.84 0.22 13.72
C ASP A 102 -9.16 0.78 12.33
N ASP A 103 -8.65 1.96 11.99
CA ASP A 103 -8.74 2.49 10.62
C ASP A 103 -7.98 1.59 9.64
N VAL A 104 -6.82 1.06 10.05
CA VAL A 104 -6.03 0.13 9.23
C VAL A 104 -6.75 -1.19 9.01
N ARG A 105 -7.34 -1.77 10.08
CA ARG A 105 -8.15 -2.99 9.97
C ARG A 105 -9.38 -2.75 9.09
N PHE A 106 -10.04 -1.61 9.26
CA PHE A 106 -11.17 -1.21 8.43
C PHE A 106 -10.79 -1.09 6.95
N ALA A 107 -9.63 -0.50 6.64
CA ALA A 107 -9.12 -0.43 5.27
C ALA A 107 -8.90 -1.82 4.67
N TYR A 108 -8.29 -2.73 5.44
CA TYR A 108 -8.08 -4.12 5.03
C TYR A 108 -9.39 -4.87 4.78
N GLU A 109 -10.35 -4.80 5.71
CA GLU A 109 -11.67 -5.44 5.53
C GLU A 109 -12.44 -4.83 4.35
N THR A 110 -12.31 -3.52 4.14
CA THR A 110 -12.89 -2.84 2.96
C THR A 110 -12.34 -3.43 1.66
N CYS A 111 -11.03 -3.66 1.54
CA CYS A 111 -10.46 -4.32 0.38
C CYS A 111 -11.06 -5.72 0.16
N ARG A 112 -11.20 -6.52 1.23
CA ARG A 112 -11.80 -7.86 1.15
C ARG A 112 -13.25 -7.81 0.71
N ASP A 113 -14.04 -6.91 1.25
CA ASP A 113 -15.45 -6.81 0.94
C ASP A 113 -15.69 -6.34 -0.49
N VAL A 114 -14.92 -5.36 -0.97
CA VAL A 114 -14.98 -4.93 -2.38
C VAL A 114 -14.57 -6.09 -3.30
N LEU A 115 -13.50 -6.82 -2.98
CA LEU A 115 -13.07 -7.97 -3.76
C LEU A 115 -14.18 -9.05 -3.85
N LYS A 116 -14.82 -9.40 -2.72
CA LYS A 116 -15.95 -10.35 -2.71
C LYS A 116 -17.08 -9.91 -3.64
N HIS A 117 -17.43 -8.62 -3.65
CA HIS A 117 -18.48 -8.11 -4.54
C HIS A 117 -18.09 -8.20 -6.02
N LEU A 118 -16.82 -7.94 -6.36
CA LEU A 118 -16.32 -8.08 -7.73
C LEU A 118 -16.33 -9.53 -8.21
N THR A 119 -15.93 -10.48 -7.36
CA THR A 119 -15.93 -11.91 -7.71
C THR A 119 -17.32 -12.53 -7.74
N THR A 120 -18.31 -11.94 -7.06
CA THR A 120 -19.70 -12.43 -7.06
C THR A 120 -20.49 -11.94 -8.28
N ASN A 121 -20.08 -10.81 -8.87
CA ASN A 121 -20.75 -10.18 -10.01
C ASN A 121 -20.08 -10.47 -11.37
N SER A 122 -19.03 -11.31 -11.40
CA SER A 122 -18.33 -11.76 -12.61
C SER A 122 -18.75 -13.19 -12.97
#